data_AF-A0A821Q296-F1
#
_entry.id   AF-A0A821Q296-F1
#
_cell.length_a   1.000
_cell.length_b   1.000
_cell.length_c   1.000
_cell.angle_alpha   90.00
_cell.angle_beta   90.00
_cell.angle_gamma   90.00
#
_symmetry.space_group_name_H-M   'P 1'
#
loop_
_entity.id
_entity.type
_entity.pdbx_description
1 polymer ?
#
loop_
_entity_poly.entity_id
_entity_poly.type
_entity_poly.pdbx_seq_one_letter_code
_entity_poly.pdbx_strand_id
1 'polypeptide(L)'
;TVSVDPRLDDQPQQLVIRESMLKFTSDHDQLEICKVSSPRALYLNRQDILLLSSRGIPESHFLVLQNENHLWLVQALLCSSIAFELLNDRVGSACFNFRDIAKGINLVEEPFFFTTYYNMWS
;
A
#
# COMPACT_ATOMS: atom_id res chain seq x y z
N THR A 1 6.60 11.26 -17.40
CA THR A 1 5.22 11.14 -16.90
C THR A 1 4.34 12.10 -17.66
N VAL A 2 3.18 11.65 -18.11
CA VAL A 2 2.13 12.46 -18.75
C VAL A 2 0.98 12.59 -17.76
N SER A 3 0.33 13.75 -17.73
CA SER A 3 -0.83 14.02 -16.87
C SER A 3 -1.92 14.71 -17.70
N VAL A 4 -3.18 14.48 -17.35
CA VAL A 4 -4.32 15.17 -17.97
C VAL A 4 -4.29 16.65 -17.62
N ASP A 5 -4.48 17.53 -18.60
CA ASP A 5 -4.76 18.94 -18.35
C ASP A 5 -6.27 19.12 -18.17
N PRO A 6 -6.75 19.50 -16.97
CA PRO A 6 -8.19 19.63 -16.71
C PRO A 6 -8.84 20.80 -17.44
N ARG A 7 -8.06 21.64 -18.15
CA ARG A 7 -8.56 22.82 -18.89
C ARG A 7 -8.78 22.54 -20.38
N LEU A 8 -8.33 21.40 -20.87
CA LEU A 8 -8.54 21.00 -22.25
C LEU A 8 -9.86 20.25 -22.36
N ASP A 9 -10.68 20.66 -23.32
CA ASP A 9 -11.86 19.90 -23.70
C ASP A 9 -11.44 18.55 -24.29
N ASP A 10 -12.32 17.55 -24.18
CA ASP A 10 -12.04 16.16 -24.57
C ASP A 10 -11.66 15.97 -26.05
N GLN A 11 -11.78 17.01 -26.89
CA GLN A 11 -11.48 16.96 -28.31
C GLN A 11 -10.79 18.22 -28.85
N PRO A 12 -9.75 18.07 -29.69
CA PRO A 12 -9.12 16.81 -30.10
C PRO A 12 -8.21 16.23 -29.00
N GLN A 13 -8.01 14.91 -29.01
CA GLN A 13 -7.01 14.26 -28.14
C GLN A 13 -5.61 14.72 -28.52
N GLN A 14 -4.95 15.42 -27.61
CA GLN A 14 -3.61 15.97 -27.82
C GLN A 14 -2.63 15.38 -26.81
N LEU A 15 -1.43 15.04 -27.28
CA LEU A 15 -0.28 14.69 -26.44
C LEU A 15 0.83 15.70 -26.69
N VAL A 16 1.27 16.38 -25.64
CA VAL A 16 2.36 17.37 -25.73
C VAL A 16 3.60 16.83 -25.05
N ILE A 17 4.71 16.77 -25.78
CA ILE A 17 6.01 16.30 -25.30
C ILE A 17 6.91 17.52 -25.05
N ARG A 18 7.56 17.57 -23.88
CA ARG A 18 8.56 18.60 -23.56
C ARG A 18 9.92 18.20 -24.10
N GLU A 19 10.77 19.17 -24.41
CA GLU A 19 12.14 18.93 -24.88
C GLU A 19 12.93 18.01 -23.94
N SER A 20 12.78 18.16 -22.62
CA SER A 20 13.44 17.29 -21.63
C SER A 20 12.99 15.81 -21.66
N MET A 21 11.85 15.51 -22.29
CA MET A 21 11.33 14.16 -22.49
C MET A 21 11.87 13.51 -23.79
N LEU A 22 12.40 14.30 -24.72
CA LEU A 22 13.04 13.79 -25.94
C LEU A 22 14.45 13.31 -25.59
N LYS A 23 14.67 12.00 -25.59
CA LYS A 23 15.98 11.40 -25.29
C LYS A 23 16.81 11.14 -26.54
N PHE A 24 16.16 10.94 -27.67
CA PHE A 24 16.73 10.68 -28.98
C PHE A 24 15.70 11.03 -30.06
N THR A 25 16.17 11.27 -31.28
CA THR A 25 15.31 11.49 -32.45
C THR A 25 14.68 10.15 -32.87
N SER A 26 13.38 10.15 -33.11
CA SER A 26 12.61 8.95 -33.45
C SER A 26 11.39 9.33 -34.29
N ASP A 27 11.03 8.47 -35.23
CA ASP A 27 9.84 8.63 -36.08
C ASP A 27 8.61 7.87 -35.55
N HIS A 28 8.71 7.27 -34.36
CA HIS A 28 7.62 6.51 -33.73
C HIS A 28 6.56 7.46 -33.14
N ASP A 29 5.28 7.20 -33.43
CA ASP A 29 4.14 8.02 -33.02
C ASP A 29 3.15 7.28 -32.10
N GLN A 30 3.48 6.05 -31.68
CA GLN A 30 2.63 5.24 -30.80
C GLN A 30 2.88 5.55 -29.32
N LEU A 31 1.79 5.71 -28.56
CA LEU A 31 1.82 5.87 -27.11
C LEU A 31 1.79 4.51 -26.42
N GLU A 32 2.86 4.17 -25.71
CA GLU A 32 2.93 2.98 -24.87
C GLU A 32 2.80 3.33 -23.38
N ILE A 33 1.82 2.74 -22.70
CA ILE A 33 1.56 2.97 -21.27
C ILE A 33 2.25 1.87 -20.46
N CYS A 34 3.35 2.23 -19.79
CA CYS A 34 4.04 1.29 -18.89
C CYS A 34 3.31 1.09 -17.57
N LYS A 35 2.68 2.15 -17.04
CA LYS A 35 2.00 2.14 -15.75
C LYS A 35 1.02 3.32 -15.63
N VAL A 36 -0.15 3.06 -15.07
CA VAL A 36 -1.15 4.08 -14.72
C VAL A 36 -1.01 4.46 -13.24
N SER A 37 -1.26 5.72 -12.90
CA SER A 37 -1.27 6.18 -11.52
C SER A 37 -2.39 5.50 -10.73
N SER A 38 -2.05 4.91 -9.59
CA SER A 38 -3.00 4.34 -8.64
C SER A 38 -2.58 4.67 -7.21
N PRO A 39 -3.54 4.85 -6.28
CA PRO A 39 -3.23 4.95 -4.86
C PRO A 39 -2.52 3.68 -4.39
N ARG A 40 -1.56 3.84 -3.47
CA ARG A 40 -0.85 2.71 -2.85
C ARG A 40 -0.73 2.98 -1.37
N ALA A 41 -0.91 1.94 -0.57
CA ALA A 41 -0.51 1.97 0.82
C ALA A 41 1.00 2.28 0.90
N LEU A 42 1.36 3.21 1.77
CA LEU A 42 2.74 3.59 2.05
C LEU A 42 3.05 3.22 3.49
N TYR A 43 4.29 2.84 3.72
CA TYR A 43 4.80 2.51 5.05
C TYR A 43 6.03 3.36 5.32
N LEU A 44 6.21 3.76 6.58
CA LEU A 44 7.42 4.43 6.99
C LEU A 44 8.55 3.42 7.04
N ASN A 45 9.52 3.57 6.13
CA ASN A 45 10.77 2.82 6.23
C ASN A 45 11.74 3.56 7.17
N ARG A 46 12.83 2.88 7.55
CA ARG A 46 13.83 3.46 8.46
C ARG A 46 14.54 4.70 7.89
N GLN A 47 14.71 4.80 6.57
CA GLN A 47 15.35 5.96 5.94
C GLN A 47 14.45 7.19 6.04
N ASP A 48 13.15 7.02 5.80
CA ASP A 48 12.14 8.08 5.93
C ASP A 48 12.04 8.56 7.38
N ILE A 49 12.03 7.63 8.35
CA ILE A 49 12.06 7.96 9.79
C ILE A 49 13.28 8.84 10.12
N LEU A 50 14.48 8.43 9.69
CA LEU A 50 15.70 9.21 9.94
C LEU A 50 15.64 10.61 9.31
N LEU A 51 15.11 10.73 8.09
CA LEU A 51 14.91 12.02 7.44
C LEU A 51 13.94 12.89 8.24
N LEU A 52 12.82 12.35 8.69
CA LEU A 52 11.83 13.07 9.48
C LEU A 52 12.39 13.48 10.85
N SER A 53 13.13 12.60 11.53
CA SER A 53 13.84 12.91 12.77
C SER A 53 14.85 14.04 12.58
N SER A 54 15.62 14.03 11.50
CA SER A 54 16.58 15.10 11.19
C SER A 54 15.91 16.47 10.96
N ARG A 55 14.63 16.47 10.59
CA ARG A 55 13.79 17.66 10.41
C ARG A 55 13.03 18.07 11.68
N GLY A 56 13.32 17.44 12.82
CA GLY A 56 12.78 17.80 14.13
C GLY A 56 11.53 17.05 14.55
N ILE A 57 11.10 16.01 13.82
CA ILE A 57 9.99 15.15 14.27
C ILE A 57 10.51 14.23 15.39
N PRO A 58 9.93 14.26 16.60
CA PRO A 58 10.40 13.43 17.70
C PRO A 58 10.20 11.94 17.44
N GLU A 59 11.17 11.13 17.85
CA GLU A 59 11.11 9.66 17.69
C GLU A 59 9.90 9.02 18.37
N SER A 60 9.37 9.66 19.42
CA SER A 60 8.17 9.23 20.12
C SER A 60 6.95 9.07 19.20
N HIS A 61 6.84 9.86 18.13
CA HIS A 61 5.73 9.74 17.18
C HIS A 61 5.82 8.42 16.39
N PHE A 62 7.03 8.02 16.00
CA PHE A 62 7.23 6.75 15.29
C PHE A 62 7.02 5.55 16.23
N LEU A 63 7.43 5.67 17.49
CA LEU A 63 7.17 4.65 18.51
C LEU A 63 5.67 4.46 18.78
N VAL A 64 4.90 5.55 18.83
CA VAL A 64 3.43 5.47 18.95
C VAL A 64 2.84 4.71 17.77
N LEU A 65 3.21 5.07 16.54
CA LEU A 65 2.74 4.37 15.32
C LEU A 65 3.12 2.89 15.32
N GLN A 66 4.32 2.54 15.79
CA GLN A 66 4.73 1.14 15.91
C GLN A 66 3.89 0.41 16.97
N ASN A 67 3.71 1.02 18.14
CA ASN A 67 2.94 0.43 19.24
C ASN A 67 1.47 0.22 18.86
N GLU A 68 0.85 1.16 18.13
CA GLU A 68 -0.51 1.00 17.63
C GLU A 68 -0.63 -0.21 16.69
N ASN A 69 0.33 -0.39 15.77
CA ASN A 69 0.36 -1.56 14.89
C ASN A 69 0.52 -2.88 15.69
N HIS A 70 1.41 -2.89 16.70
CA HIS A 70 1.61 -4.07 17.55
C HIS A 70 0.35 -4.40 18.37
N LEU A 71 -0.30 -3.39 18.95
CA LEU A 71 -1.54 -3.57 19.71
C LEU A 71 -2.65 -4.13 18.82
N TRP A 72 -2.76 -3.65 17.59
CA TRP A 72 -3.73 -4.18 16.64
C TRP A 72 -3.47 -5.65 16.29
N LEU A 73 -2.20 -6.04 16.11
CA LEU A 73 -1.80 -7.44 15.91
C LEU A 73 -2.13 -8.32 17.13
N VAL A 74 -1.84 -7.84 18.34
CA VAL A 74 -2.18 -8.56 19.58
C VAL A 74 -3.69 -8.73 19.73
N GLN A 75 -4.47 -7.69 19.40
CA GLN A 75 -5.93 -7.77 19.43
C GLN A 75 -6.47 -8.76 18.39
N ALA A 76 -5.88 -8.82 17.19
CA ALA A 76 -6.20 -9.81 16.16
C ALA A 76 -5.94 -11.25 16.63
N LEU A 77 -4.88 -11.48 17.41
CA LEU A 77 -4.59 -12.78 18.01
C LEU A 77 -5.59 -13.21 19.10
N LEU A 78 -6.38 -12.28 19.63
CA LEU A 78 -7.35 -12.57 20.71
C LEU A 78 -8.80 -12.54 20.24
N CYS A 79 -9.08 -11.93 19.08
CA CYS A 79 -10.43 -11.69 18.61
C CYS A 79 -10.55 -11.94 17.11
N SER A 80 -11.32 -12.95 16.73
CA SER A 80 -11.46 -13.40 15.34
C SER A 80 -12.03 -12.34 14.40
N SER A 81 -12.86 -11.41 14.90
CA SER A 81 -13.37 -10.29 14.08
C SER A 81 -12.28 -9.28 13.73
N ILE A 82 -11.39 -8.97 14.68
CA ILE A 82 -10.25 -8.07 14.48
C ILE A 82 -9.20 -8.75 13.59
N ALA A 83 -8.97 -10.05 13.78
CA ALA A 83 -8.13 -10.86 12.93
C ALA A 83 -8.58 -10.83 11.46
N PHE A 84 -9.90 -10.95 11.23
CA PHE A 84 -10.48 -10.85 9.90
C PHE A 84 -10.24 -9.48 9.25
N GLU A 85 -10.48 -8.39 9.99
CA GLU A 85 -10.23 -7.03 9.49
C GLU A 85 -8.75 -6.83 9.13
N LEU A 86 -7.84 -7.28 10.00
CA LEU A 86 -6.40 -7.17 9.80
C LEU A 86 -5.93 -7.96 8.57
N LEU A 87 -6.40 -9.19 8.39
CA LEU A 87 -6.06 -10.01 7.23
C LEU A 87 -6.59 -9.40 5.92
N ASN A 88 -7.82 -8.87 5.95
CA ASN A 88 -8.41 -8.22 4.79
C ASN A 88 -7.65 -6.95 4.39
N ASP A 89 -7.14 -6.18 5.36
CA ASP A 89 -6.31 -5.00 5.12
C ASP A 89 -4.89 -5.34 4.64
N ARG A 90 -4.22 -6.31 5.29
CA ARG A 90 -2.78 -6.59 5.06
C ARG A 90 -2.50 -7.57 3.93
N VAL A 91 -3.34 -8.57 3.73
CA VAL A 91 -3.18 -9.58 2.65
C VAL A 91 -3.98 -9.17 1.42
N GLY A 92 -5.04 -8.39 1.62
CA GLY A 92 -5.97 -7.99 0.56
C GLY A 92 -6.89 -9.13 0.13
N SER A 93 -8.07 -8.78 -0.38
CA SER A 93 -9.07 -9.74 -0.85
C SER A 93 -8.70 -10.42 -2.18
N ALA A 94 -7.55 -10.08 -2.78
CA ALA A 94 -7.13 -10.56 -4.09
C ALA A 94 -6.69 -12.04 -4.07
N CYS A 95 -6.18 -12.52 -2.94
CA CYS A 95 -5.67 -13.89 -2.81
C CYS A 95 -6.62 -14.82 -2.03
N PHE A 96 -7.42 -14.29 -1.10
CA PHE A 96 -8.32 -15.09 -0.27
C PHE A 96 -9.64 -14.36 0.01
N ASN A 97 -10.76 -15.07 -0.09
CA ASN A 97 -12.03 -14.61 0.43
C ASN A 97 -12.14 -15.01 1.91
N PHE A 98 -11.55 -14.18 2.78
CA PHE A 98 -11.53 -14.42 4.22
C PHE A 98 -12.95 -14.53 4.82
N ARG A 99 -13.97 -13.99 4.15
CA ARG A 99 -15.35 -13.97 4.67
C ARG A 99 -15.95 -15.37 4.66
N ASP A 100 -15.57 -16.18 3.68
CA ASP A 100 -16.02 -17.55 3.57
C ASP A 100 -15.20 -18.49 4.46
N ILE A 101 -13.91 -18.18 4.68
CA ILE A 101 -13.05 -18.89 5.62
C ILE A 101 -13.51 -18.69 7.07
N ALA A 102 -13.82 -17.44 7.46
CA ALA A 102 -14.25 -17.09 8.81
C ALA A 102 -15.60 -17.71 9.23
N LYS A 103 -16.39 -18.23 8.29
CA LYS A 103 -17.65 -18.94 8.58
C LYS A 103 -17.44 -20.39 9.06
N GLY A 104 -16.30 -21.00 8.72
CA GLY A 104 -16.03 -22.41 8.99
C GLY A 104 -14.84 -22.68 9.90
N ILE A 105 -14.02 -21.67 10.19
CA ILE A 105 -12.76 -21.81 10.94
C ILE A 105 -12.63 -20.67 11.95
N ASN A 106 -12.22 -21.02 13.18
CA ASN A 106 -11.82 -20.03 14.16
C ASN A 106 -10.38 -19.56 13.85
N LEU A 107 -10.26 -18.35 13.31
CA LEU A 107 -8.97 -17.76 12.86
C LEU A 107 -7.93 -17.62 13.98
N VAL A 108 -8.35 -17.64 15.24
CA VAL A 108 -7.47 -17.49 16.41
C VAL A 108 -6.92 -18.84 16.89
N GLU A 109 -7.70 -19.91 16.74
CA GLU A 109 -7.33 -21.26 17.23
C GLU A 109 -6.62 -22.10 16.18
N GLU A 110 -6.61 -21.64 14.92
CA GLU A 110 -6.04 -22.37 13.80
C GLU A 110 -4.51 -22.08 13.68
N PRO A 111 -3.65 -23.11 13.68
CA PRO A 111 -2.19 -22.95 13.72
C PRO A 111 -1.56 -22.24 12.52
N PHE A 112 -2.12 -22.38 11.31
CA PHE A 112 -1.62 -21.69 10.11
C PHE A 112 -1.81 -20.17 10.23
N PHE A 113 -2.95 -19.70 10.74
CA PHE A 113 -3.18 -18.28 10.97
C PHE A 113 -2.29 -17.75 12.10
N PHE A 114 -2.11 -18.50 13.19
CA PHE A 114 -1.16 -18.14 14.25
C PHE A 114 0.27 -17.90 13.73
N THR A 115 0.73 -18.81 12.87
CA THR A 115 2.05 -18.70 12.22
C THR A 115 2.11 -17.48 11.29
N THR A 116 1.03 -17.17 10.59
CA THR A 116 0.95 -16.00 9.70
C THR A 116 1.03 -14.69 10.48
N TYR A 117 0.32 -14.58 11.61
CA TYR A 117 0.41 -13.40 12.49
C TYR A 117 1.82 -13.24 13.08
N TYR A 118 2.47 -14.34 13.48
CA TYR A 118 3.84 -14.30 13.98
C TYR A 118 4.83 -13.82 12.91
N ASN A 119 4.67 -14.27 11.67
CA ASN A 119 5.50 -13.81 10.55
C ASN A 119 5.23 -12.35 10.16
N MET A 120 4.03 -11.81 10.42
CA MET A 120 3.74 -10.37 10.29
C MET A 120 4.37 -9.53 11.41
N TRP A 121 4.80 -10.18 12.50
CA TRP A 121 5.45 -9.56 13.66
C TRP A 121 6.99 -9.47 13.50
N SER A 122 7.58 -10.26 12.61
CA SER A 122 9.02 -10.30 12.31
C SER A 122 9.40 -9.46 11.10
#